data_AF-A0A5E6PNN8-F1
#
_entry.id   AF-A0A5E6PNN8-F1
#
_cell.length_a   1.000
_cell.length_b   1.000
_cell.length_c   1.000
_cell.angle_alpha   90.00
_cell.angle_beta   90.00
_cell.angle_gamma   90.00
#
_symmetry.space_group_name_H-M   'P 1'
#
loop_
_entity.id
_entity.type
_entity.pdbx_description
1 polymer ?
#
loop_
_entity_poly.entity_id
_entity_poly.type
_entity_poly.pdbx_seq_one_letter_code
_entity_poly.pdbx_strand_id
1 'polypeptide(L)'
;MWLNESENELRRDLQSVASDLRWSAVELLRLADQLKQAGNDADAQAVMRLCNLFQGDEQRLAGYAEEVKAKVISRNKPSDHAGGVDGGG
;
A
#
# COMPACT_ATOMS: atom_id res chain seq x y z
N MET A 1 -7.08 -14.73 21.28
CA MET A 1 -6.18 -15.79 20.78
C MET A 1 -4.78 -15.21 20.67
N TRP A 2 -3.75 -15.95 21.08
CA TRP A 2 -2.36 -15.50 20.99
C TRP A 2 -1.78 -15.90 19.62
N LEU A 3 -0.99 -15.02 19.01
CA LEU A 3 -0.23 -15.34 17.79
C LEU A 3 0.91 -16.29 18.15
N ASN A 4 1.23 -17.23 17.26
CA ASN A 4 2.48 -18.00 17.36
C ASN A 4 3.68 -17.14 16.92
N GLU A 5 4.88 -17.69 17.03
CA GLU A 5 6.13 -16.96 16.74
C GLU A 5 6.20 -16.50 15.28
N SER A 6 5.94 -17.40 14.32
CA SER A 6 5.95 -17.08 12.89
C SER A 6 4.86 -16.07 12.49
N GLU A 7 3.67 -16.14 13.09
CA GLU A 7 2.61 -15.14 12.90
C GLU A 7 3.02 -13.76 13.42
N ASN A 8 3.74 -13.71 14.55
CA ASN A 8 4.27 -12.46 15.10
C ASN A 8 5.40 -11.87 14.25
N GLU A 9 6.30 -12.71 13.75
CA GLU A 9 7.38 -12.31 12.82
C GLU A 9 6.79 -11.73 11.54
N LEU A 10 5.88 -12.47 10.89
CA LEU A 10 5.20 -12.00 9.67
C LEU A 10 4.50 -10.65 9.90
N ARG A 11 3.78 -10.50 11.01
CA ARG A 11 3.11 -9.24 11.35
C ARG A 11 4.12 -8.09 11.48
N ARG A 12 5.26 -8.33 12.14
CA ARG A 12 6.31 -7.32 12.34
C ARG A 12 6.95 -6.94 11.01
N ASP A 13 7.26 -7.91 10.16
CA ASP A 13 7.86 -7.66 8.85
C ASP A 13 6.93 -6.83 7.96
N LEU A 14 5.63 -7.17 7.92
CA LEU A 14 4.62 -6.39 7.20
C LEU A 14 4.54 -4.94 7.71
N GLN A 15 4.58 -4.73 9.02
CA GLN A 15 4.58 -3.38 9.63
C GLN A 15 5.89 -2.63 9.37
N SER A 16 7.01 -3.33 9.33
CA SER A 16 8.32 -2.75 9.03
C SER A 16 8.34 -2.23 7.60
N VAL A 17 8.01 -3.09 6.63
CA VAL A 17 7.99 -2.70 5.21
C VAL A 17 6.97 -1.59 4.95
N ALA A 18 5.79 -1.64 5.58
CA ALA A 18 4.83 -0.53 5.51
C ALA A 18 5.46 0.80 6.00
N SER A 19 6.20 0.76 7.10
CA SER A 19 6.87 1.95 7.63
C SER A 19 8.00 2.46 6.73
N ASP A 20 8.75 1.56 6.10
CA ASP A 20 9.79 1.90 5.13
C ASP A 20 9.20 2.57 3.88
N LEU A 21 8.07 2.06 3.36
CA LEU A 21 7.33 2.67 2.26
C LEU A 21 6.81 4.06 2.63
N ARG A 22 6.31 4.24 3.86
CA ARG A 22 5.86 5.55 4.36
C ARG A 22 7.00 6.56 4.36
N TRP A 23 8.17 6.18 4.88
CA TRP A 23 9.35 7.05 4.88
C TRP A 23 9.83 7.35 3.47
N SER A 24 9.84 6.35 2.59
CA SER A 24 10.24 6.53 1.20
C SER A 24 9.30 7.49 0.45
N ALA A 25 8.00 7.42 0.68
CA ALA A 25 7.03 8.37 0.11
C ALA A 25 7.26 9.80 0.62
N VAL A 26 7.64 9.98 1.88
CA VAL A 26 7.99 11.29 2.44
C VAL A 26 9.22 11.90 1.76
N GLU A 27 10.26 11.09 1.51
CA GLU A 27 11.43 11.58 0.76
C GLU A 27 11.11 11.89 -0.70
N LEU A 28 10.31 11.04 -1.36
CA LEU A 28 9.85 11.29 -2.73
C LEU A 28 9.02 12.58 -2.84
N LEU A 29 8.21 12.92 -1.83
CA LEU A 29 7.49 14.20 -1.80
C LEU A 29 8.44 15.40 -1.77
N ARG A 30 9.54 15.32 -1.02
CA ARG A 30 10.57 16.37 -1.02
C ARG A 30 11.25 16.50 -2.38
N LEU A 31 11.54 15.36 -3.03
CA LEU A 31 12.11 15.34 -4.38
C LEU A 31 11.15 15.94 -5.42
N ALA A 32 9.86 15.61 -5.35
CA ALA A 32 8.84 16.17 -6.23
C ALA A 32 8.75 17.70 -6.10
N ASP A 33 8.83 18.22 -4.86
CA ASP A 33 8.83 19.65 -4.62
C ASP A 33 10.08 20.34 -5.19
N GLN A 34 11.26 19.73 -5.03
CA GLN A 34 12.50 20.23 -5.64
C GLN A 34 12.42 20.26 -7.17
N LEU A 35 11.89 19.21 -7.79
CA LEU A 35 11.70 19.13 -9.24
C LEU A 35 10.75 20.22 -9.74
N LYS A 36 9.67 20.47 -9.01
CA LYS A 36 8.72 21.55 -9.32
C LYS A 36 9.36 22.92 -9.20
N GLN A 37 10.15 23.17 -8.16
CA GLN A 37 10.90 24.43 -8.00
C GLN A 37 11.93 24.65 -9.13
N ALA A 38 12.48 23.57 -9.68
CA ALA A 38 13.38 23.60 -10.84
C ALA A 38 12.65 23.76 -12.19
N GLY A 39 11.31 23.87 -12.20
CA GLY A 39 10.50 23.96 -13.43
C GLY A 39 10.32 22.64 -14.17
N ASN A 40 10.64 21.51 -13.53
CA ASN A 40 10.49 20.18 -14.10
C ASN A 40 9.17 19.53 -13.64
N ASP A 41 8.06 20.07 -14.14
CA ASP A 41 6.71 19.64 -13.76
C ASP A 41 6.41 18.18 -14.17
N ALA A 42 6.97 17.72 -15.29
CA ALA A 42 6.75 16.37 -15.79
C ALA A 42 7.35 15.32 -14.84
N ASP A 43 8.60 15.51 -14.40
CA ASP A 43 9.24 14.60 -13.46
C ASP A 43 8.64 14.75 -12.06
N ALA A 44 8.27 15.96 -11.63
CA ALA A 44 7.55 16.17 -10.38
C ALA A 44 6.24 15.36 -10.34
N GLN A 45 5.46 15.37 -11.42
CA GLN A 45 4.25 14.55 -11.53
C GLN A 45 4.55 13.04 -11.55
N ALA A 46 5.65 12.61 -12.18
CA ALA A 46 6.06 11.21 -12.16
C ALA A 46 6.41 10.74 -10.74
N VAL A 47 7.16 11.54 -9.99
CA VAL A 47 7.49 11.26 -8.58
C VAL A 47 6.24 11.25 -7.72
N MET A 48 5.29 12.17 -7.93
CA MET A 48 4.00 12.16 -7.21
C MET A 48 3.19 10.88 -7.45
N ARG A 49 3.21 10.31 -8.66
CA ARG A 49 2.57 9.01 -8.93
C ARG A 49 3.23 7.87 -8.15
N LEU A 50 4.56 7.90 -8.00
CA LEU A 50 5.29 6.93 -7.17
C LEU A 50 4.94 7.09 -5.68
N CYS A 51 4.80 8.33 -5.18
CA CYS A 51 4.32 8.56 -3.80
C CYS A 51 2.95 7.91 -3.56
N ASN A 52 2.01 8.08 -4.49
CA ASN A 52 0.68 7.49 -4.39
C ASN A 52 0.72 5.95 -4.41
N LEU A 53 1.58 5.36 -5.24
CA LEU A 53 1.80 3.91 -5.26
C LEU A 53 2.29 3.41 -3.89
N PHE A 54 3.30 4.09 -3.33
CA PHE A 54 3.91 3.69 -2.05
C PHE A 54 2.92 3.82 -0.90
N GLN A 55 2.09 4.87 -0.89
CA GLN A 55 1.03 5.03 0.10
C GLN A 55 -0.04 3.93 -0.02
N GLY A 56 -0.40 3.54 -1.24
CA GLY A 56 -1.35 2.44 -1.47
C GLY A 56 -0.81 1.09 -0.98
N ASP A 57 0.45 0.81 -1.27
CA ASP A 57 1.12 -0.42 -0.82
C ASP A 57 1.36 -0.43 0.69
N GLU A 58 1.71 0.73 1.29
CA GLU A 58 1.83 0.90 2.73
C GLU A 58 0.53 0.56 3.46
N GLN A 59 -0.59 1.13 3.03
CA GLN A 59 -1.90 0.84 3.62
C GLN A 59 -2.27 -0.63 3.47
N ARG A 60 -1.94 -1.23 2.32
CA ARG A 60 -2.23 -2.64 2.05
C ARG A 60 -1.46 -3.56 3.01
N LEU A 61 -0.16 -3.30 3.19
CA LEU A 61 0.71 -4.06 4.10
C LEU A 61 0.33 -3.86 5.57
N ALA A 62 0.00 -2.63 5.97
CA ALA A 62 -0.52 -2.35 7.30
C ALA A 62 -1.83 -3.10 7.57
N GLY A 63 -2.73 -3.15 6.57
CA GLY A 63 -3.96 -3.94 6.63
C GLY A 63 -3.69 -5.44 6.79
N TYR A 64 -2.71 -6.00 6.07
CA TYR A 64 -2.32 -7.41 6.23
C TYR A 64 -1.78 -7.70 7.64
N ALA A 65 -0.99 -6.79 8.20
CA ALA A 65 -0.50 -6.96 9.56
C ALA A 65 -1.64 -7.00 10.59
N GLU A 66 -2.68 -6.19 10.43
CA GLU A 66 -3.87 -6.24 11.29
C GLU A 66 -4.70 -7.51 11.06
N GLU A 67 -4.79 -8.02 9.83
CA GLU A 67 -5.44 -9.31 9.53
C GLU A 67 -4.72 -10.49 10.21
N VAL A 68 -3.38 -10.52 10.15
CA VAL A 68 -2.55 -11.51 10.85
C VAL A 68 -2.80 -11.44 12.35
N LYS A 69 -2.79 -10.23 12.93
CA LYS A 69 -3.11 -9.99 14.34
C LYS A 69 -4.50 -10.47 14.74
N ALA A 70 -5.48 -10.32 13.85
CA ALA A 70 -6.85 -10.77 14.07
C ALA A 70 -7.03 -12.30 13.89
N LYS A 71 -6.04 -13.01 13.33
CA LYS A 71 -6.17 -14.40 12.85
C LYS A 71 -7.28 -14.60 11.83
N VAL A 72 -7.63 -13.53 11.11
CA VAL A 72 -8.66 -13.58 10.07
C VAL A 72 -8.01 -13.22 8.75
N ILE A 73 -7.41 -14.22 8.08
CA ILE A 73 -6.96 -14.04 6.69
C ILE A 73 -8.22 -14.09 5.81
N SER A 74 -8.89 -12.94 5.67
CA SER A 74 -10.19 -12.84 5.00
C SER A 74 -10.07 -12.76 3.47
N ARG A 75 -8.88 -12.41 2.95
CA ARG A 75 -8.68 -12.08 1.53
C ARG A 75 -8.55 -13.26 0.58
N ASN A 76 -8.78 -14.49 1.04
CA ASN A 76 -8.92 -15.65 0.14
C ASN A 76 -10.29 -15.71 -0.58
N LYS A 77 -11.17 -14.72 -0.38
CA LYS A 77 -12.32 -14.55 -1.26
C LYS A 77 -11.84 -14.04 -2.61
N PRO A 78 -12.02 -14.78 -3.72
CA PRO A 78 -11.82 -14.20 -5.03
C PRO A 78 -12.66 -12.93 -5.09
N SER A 79 -12.03 -11.82 -5.46
CA SER A 79 -12.74 -10.59 -5.80
C SER A 79 -13.73 -10.98 -6.90
N ASP A 80 -14.99 -11.13 -6.53
CA ASP A 80 -16.08 -11.37 -7.45
C ASP A 80 -16.26 -10.09 -8.27
N HIS A 81 -15.40 -9.93 -9.27
CA HIS A 81 -15.69 -9.09 -10.43
C HIS A 81 -16.61 -9.92 -11.35
N ALA A 82 -17.79 -10.28 -10.85
CA ALA A 82 -18.90 -10.64 -11.72
C ALA A 82 -19.43 -9.33 -12.31
N GLY A 83 -18.78 -8.90 -13.40
CA GLY A 83 -19.38 -8.00 -14.37
C GLY A 83 -20.62 -8.68 -14.97
N GLY A 84 -21.76 -8.49 -14.33
CA GLY A 84 -23.08 -8.73 -14.91
C GLY A 84 -23.60 -7.44 -15.54
N VAL A 85 -23.02 -7.06 -16.68
CA VAL A 85 -23.74 -6.17 -17.61
C VAL A 85 -24.71 -7.09 -18.36
N ASP A 86 -25.94 -7.19 -17.85
CA ASP A 86 -27.05 -7.76 -18.62
C ASP A 86 -27.71 -6.61 -19.38
N GLY A 87 -27.55 -6.65 -20.69
CA GLY A 87 -28.27 -5.79 -21.62
C GLY A 87 -29.38 -6.59 -22.30
N GLY A 88 -30.53 -5.94 -22.53
CA GLY A 88 -31.47 -6.32 -23.58
C GLY A 88 -32.88 -6.62 -23.08
N GLY A 89 -33.80 -5.67 -23.31
CA GLY A 89 -35.24 -5.78 -23.14
C GLY A 89 -35.91 -4.43 -23.22
#